data_AF-A0A2V5PTP0-F1
#
_entry.id   AF-A0A2V5PTP0-F1
#
_cell.length_a   1.000
_cell.length_b   1.000
_cell.length_c   1.000
_cell.angle_alpha   90.00
_cell.angle_beta   90.00
_cell.angle_gamma   90.00
#
_symmetry.space_group_name_H-M   'P 1'
#
loop_
_entity.id
_entity.type
_entity.pdbx_description
1 polymer ?
#
loop_
_entity_poly.entity_id
_entity_poly.type
_entity_poly.pdbx_seq_one_letter_code
_entity_poly.pdbx_strand_id
1 'polypeptide(L)'
;MARQFKPVRFFVMTAVAAFVVCGVTAFYTHPAAHGRTAEERAAYAIGERVAEQAPRDTKLPTAAELNMMAQKHFKQEGTGNQQAWDLAFENGYTDGFKKTHSH
;
A
#
# COMPACT_ATOMS: atom_id res chain seq x y z
N MET A 1 -46.66 -1.30 25.11
CA MET A 1 -46.31 -2.38 24.17
C MET A 1 -44.96 -2.96 24.57
N ALA A 2 -44.94 -4.12 25.22
CA ALA A 2 -43.69 -4.79 25.60
C ALA A 2 -43.10 -5.46 24.35
N ARG A 3 -42.11 -4.81 23.72
CA ARG A 3 -41.38 -5.39 22.60
C ARG A 3 -40.59 -6.58 23.14
N GLN A 4 -41.07 -7.79 22.85
CA GLN A 4 -40.53 -9.06 23.33
C GLN A 4 -39.01 -9.09 23.13
N PHE A 5 -38.24 -8.90 24.21
CA PHE A 5 -36.80 -8.94 24.16
C PHE A 5 -36.40 -10.39 23.83
N LYS A 6 -35.96 -10.62 22.59
CA LYS A 6 -35.48 -11.92 22.13
C LYS A 6 -33.95 -11.92 22.29
N PRO A 7 -33.41 -12.45 23.40
CA PRO A 7 -31.99 -12.34 23.70
C PRO A 7 -31.12 -12.94 22.59
N VAL A 8 -31.56 -14.05 21.99
CA VAL A 8 -30.86 -14.69 20.86
C VAL A 8 -30.68 -13.73 19.68
N ARG A 9 -31.71 -12.96 19.32
CA ARG A 9 -31.64 -11.99 18.22
C ARG A 9 -30.71 -10.84 18.56
N PHE A 10 -30.68 -10.43 19.82
CA PHE A 10 -29.79 -9.38 20.30
C PHE A 10 -28.33 -9.82 20.22
N PHE A 11 -27.99 -11.00 20.77
CA PHE A 11 -26.64 -11.55 20.69
C PHE A 11 -26.17 -11.75 19.24
N VAL A 12 -27.03 -12.23 18.34
CA VAL A 12 -26.69 -12.37 16.92
C VAL A 12 -26.39 -11.01 16.28
N MET A 13 -27.24 -9.99 16.53
CA MET A 13 -27.01 -8.64 16.00
C MET A 13 -25.73 -8.02 16.56
N THR A 14 -25.44 -8.18 17.85
CA THR A 14 -24.22 -7.69 18.49
C THR A 14 -22.97 -8.39 17.95
N ALA A 15 -23.01 -9.70 17.75
CA ALA A 15 -21.90 -10.47 17.19
C ALA A 15 -21.61 -10.07 15.73
N VAL A 16 -22.64 -9.91 14.91
CA VAL A 16 -22.49 -9.42 13.53
C VAL A 16 -21.90 -8.01 13.51
N ALA A 17 -22.40 -7.10 14.35
CA ALA A 17 -21.86 -5.76 14.45
C ALA A 17 -20.38 -5.76 14.86
N ALA A 18 -20.00 -6.58 15.86
CA ALA A 18 -18.61 -6.71 16.29
C ALA A 18 -17.72 -7.29 15.18
N PHE A 19 -18.20 -8.27 14.42
CA PHE A 19 -17.46 -8.87 13.31
C PHE A 19 -17.26 -7.89 12.15
N VAL A 20 -18.29 -7.09 11.82
CA VAL A 20 -18.18 -6.04 10.81
C VAL A 20 -17.18 -4.98 11.26
N VAL A 21 -17.26 -4.51 12.50
CA VAL A 21 -16.33 -3.49 13.03
C VAL A 21 -14.88 -4.02 13.10
N CYS A 22 -14.67 -5.25 13.59
CA CYS A 22 -13.34 -5.87 13.63
C CYS A 22 -12.80 -6.17 12.23
N GLY A 23 -13.65 -6.63 11.31
CA GLY A 23 -13.27 -6.87 9.93
C GLY A 23 -12.85 -5.58 9.24
N VAL A 24 -13.66 -4.53 9.34
CA VAL A 24 -13.36 -3.22 8.73
C VAL A 24 -12.07 -2.64 9.28
N THR A 25 -11.87 -2.64 10.61
CA THR A 25 -10.63 -2.15 11.22
C THR A 25 -9.42 -2.99 10.82
N ALA A 26 -9.53 -4.32 10.77
CA ALA A 26 -8.49 -5.19 10.26
C ALA A 26 -8.19 -4.92 8.79
N PHE A 27 -9.17 -4.65 7.93
CA PHE A 27 -8.95 -4.28 6.52
C PHE A 27 -8.24 -2.93 6.34
N TYR A 28 -8.61 -1.93 7.15
CA TYR A 28 -7.95 -0.61 7.12
C TYR A 28 -6.55 -0.63 7.75
N THR A 29 -6.27 -1.56 8.66
CA THR A 29 -4.95 -1.71 9.30
C THR A 29 -4.07 -2.80 8.69
N HIS A 30 -4.62 -3.72 7.88
CA HIS A 30 -3.87 -4.73 7.12
C HIS A 30 -2.81 -4.18 6.16
N PRO A 31 -2.94 -3.01 5.51
CA PRO A 31 -1.83 -2.45 4.74
C PRO A 31 -0.60 -2.13 5.61
N ALA A 32 -0.74 -1.99 6.93
CA ALA A 32 0.38 -1.78 7.83
C ALA A 32 1.10 -3.07 8.26
N ALA A 33 0.47 -4.25 8.10
CA ALA A 33 1.01 -5.53 8.59
C ALA A 33 1.81 -6.32 7.53
N HIS A 34 1.75 -5.92 6.25
CA HIS A 34 2.54 -6.51 5.15
C HIS A 34 3.07 -5.41 4.22
N GLY A 35 3.84 -4.48 4.79
CA GLY A 35 4.96 -3.76 4.16
C GLY A 35 4.82 -3.23 2.73
N ARG A 36 3.61 -2.94 2.25
CA ARG A 36 3.39 -2.19 1.03
C ARG A 36 2.17 -1.32 1.22
N THR A 37 2.41 -0.09 1.67
CA THR A 37 1.42 0.98 1.54
C THR A 37 1.00 1.12 0.07
N ALA A 38 -0.09 1.84 -0.21
CA ALA A 38 -0.54 2.01 -1.60
C ALA A 38 0.56 2.65 -2.47
N GLU A 39 1.30 3.58 -1.88
CA GLU A 39 2.46 4.26 -2.45
C GLU A 39 3.61 3.29 -2.72
N GLU A 40 3.95 2.41 -1.77
CA GLU A 40 5.03 1.41 -1.94
C GLU A 40 4.68 0.38 -3.02
N ARG A 41 3.40 0.01 -3.14
CA ARG A 41 2.90 -0.86 -4.22
C ARG A 41 3.00 -0.19 -5.59
N ALA A 42 2.63 1.08 -5.67
CA ALA A 42 2.76 1.86 -6.90
C ALA A 42 4.22 2.01 -7.30
N ALA A 43 5.09 2.41 -6.36
CA ALA A 43 6.53 2.49 -6.55
C ALA A 43 7.15 1.16 -6.98
N TYR A 44 6.74 0.04 -6.35
CA TYR A 44 7.20 -1.29 -6.73
C TYR A 44 6.81 -1.66 -8.15
N ALA A 45 5.56 -1.43 -8.56
CA ALA A 45 5.12 -1.70 -9.93
C ALA A 45 5.87 -0.84 -10.96
N ILE A 46 6.21 0.40 -10.61
CA ILE A 46 7.02 1.28 -11.45
C ILE A 46 8.46 0.74 -11.53
N GLY A 47 9.06 0.36 -10.41
CA GLY A 47 10.39 -0.24 -10.35
C GLY A 47 10.48 -1.50 -11.21
N GLU A 48 9.47 -2.38 -11.13
CA GLU A 48 9.37 -3.60 -11.94
C GLU A 48 9.26 -3.30 -13.44
N ARG A 49 8.39 -2.35 -13.84
CA ARG A 49 8.24 -1.95 -15.25
C ARG A 49 9.47 -1.27 -15.83
N VAL A 50 10.09 -0.36 -15.08
CA VAL A 50 11.32 0.30 -15.51
C VAL A 50 12.43 -0.73 -15.64
N ALA A 51 12.47 -1.70 -14.72
CA ALA A 51 13.45 -2.76 -14.78
C ALA A 51 13.23 -3.74 -15.94
N GLU A 52 11.99 -4.03 -16.33
CA GLU A 52 11.70 -4.82 -17.53
C GLU A 52 12.14 -4.13 -18.83
N GLN A 53 12.06 -2.79 -18.88
CA GLN A 53 12.43 -2.01 -20.05
C GLN A 53 13.92 -1.66 -20.10
N ALA A 54 14.60 -1.71 -18.96
CA ALA A 54 15.99 -1.36 -18.85
C ALA A 54 16.90 -2.52 -19.30
N PRO A 55 18.02 -2.24 -20.00
CA PRO A 55 19.07 -3.23 -20.22
C PRO A 55 19.59 -3.80 -18.90
N ARG A 56 20.01 -5.08 -18.88
CA ARG A 56 20.45 -5.78 -17.66
C ARG A 56 21.57 -5.09 -16.87
N ASP A 57 22.38 -4.24 -17.50
CA ASP A 57 23.46 -3.49 -16.85
C ASP A 57 23.04 -2.09 -16.37
N THR A 58 21.74 -1.80 -16.33
CA THR A 58 21.25 -0.49 -15.92
C THR A 58 21.43 -0.30 -14.43
N LYS A 59 22.16 0.75 -14.06
CA LYS A 59 22.38 1.10 -12.67
C LYS A 59 21.08 1.56 -12.02
N LEU A 60 20.87 1.14 -10.77
CA LEU A 60 19.77 1.66 -9.95
C LEU A 60 19.82 3.20 -9.93
N PRO A 61 18.68 3.90 -10.09
CA PRO A 61 18.63 5.34 -9.93
C PRO A 61 19.13 5.75 -8.54
N THR A 62 19.79 6.90 -8.47
CA THR A 62 20.24 7.49 -7.21
C THR A 62 19.05 7.93 -6.36
N ALA A 63 19.24 8.07 -5.04
CA ALA A 63 18.19 8.53 -4.13
C ALA A 63 17.59 9.89 -4.55
N ALA A 64 18.41 10.78 -5.13
CA ALA A 64 17.95 12.06 -5.66
C ALA A 64 17.01 11.89 -6.87
N GLU A 65 17.32 10.95 -7.78
CA GLU A 65 16.47 10.64 -8.93
C GLU A 65 15.17 9.96 -8.50
N LEU A 66 15.24 9.04 -7.53
CA LEU A 66 14.06 8.42 -6.92
C LEU A 66 13.13 9.47 -6.29
N ASN A 67 13.68 10.44 -5.57
CA ASN A 67 12.91 11.54 -4.97
C ASN A 67 12.28 12.45 -6.06
N MET A 68 13.00 12.78 -7.14
CA MET A 68 12.42 13.52 -8.25
C MET A 68 11.27 12.76 -8.92
N MET A 69 11.40 11.44 -9.08
CA MET A 69 10.32 10.59 -9.61
C MET A 69 9.13 10.53 -8.65
N ALA A 70 9.38 10.36 -7.35
CA ALA A 70 8.35 10.38 -6.32
C ALA A 70 7.56 11.70 -6.34
N GLN A 71 8.24 12.84 -6.41
CA GLN A 71 7.60 14.16 -6.54
C GLN A 71 6.80 14.31 -7.82
N LYS A 72 7.29 13.78 -8.95
CA LYS A 72 6.56 13.81 -10.21
C LYS A 72 5.28 12.99 -10.12
N HIS A 73 5.35 11.80 -9.52
CA HIS A 73 4.18 10.93 -9.30
C HIS A 73 3.20 11.55 -8.31
N PHE A 74 3.69 12.13 -7.21
CA PHE A 74 2.87 12.85 -6.25
C PHE A 74 2.10 14.01 -6.91
N LYS A 75 2.75 14.78 -7.79
CA LYS A 75 2.08 15.85 -8.56
C LYS A 75 1.03 15.33 -9.55
N GLN A 76 1.16 14.08 -10.02
CA GLN A 76 0.21 13.46 -10.95
C GLN A 76 -0.99 12.82 -10.23
N GLU A 77 -0.76 12.12 -9.13
CA GLU A 77 -1.84 11.48 -8.35
C GLU A 77 -2.50 12.41 -7.35
N GLY A 78 -1.83 13.49 -6.93
CA GLY A 78 -2.39 14.61 -6.15
C GLY A 78 -2.89 14.26 -4.74
N THR A 79 -2.68 13.02 -4.28
CA THR A 79 -3.22 12.51 -3.01
C THR A 79 -2.13 11.83 -2.17
N GLY A 80 -2.24 11.97 -0.85
CA GLY A 80 -1.31 11.37 0.12
C GLY A 80 -0.28 12.34 0.70
N ASN A 81 0.73 11.78 1.37
CA ASN A 81 1.83 12.53 1.97
C ASN A 81 3.08 12.43 1.08
N GLN A 82 3.65 13.57 0.68
CA GLN A 82 4.86 13.62 -0.14
C GLN A 82 6.02 12.83 0.49
N GLN A 83 6.22 12.92 1.81
CA GLN A 83 7.27 12.15 2.48
C GLN A 83 7.01 10.63 2.46
N ALA A 84 5.74 10.22 2.46
CA ALA A 84 5.40 8.81 2.33
C ALA A 84 5.71 8.32 0.92
N TRP A 85 5.46 9.13 -0.11
CA TRP A 85 5.85 8.84 -1.48
C TRP A 85 7.38 8.75 -1.65
N ASP A 86 8.15 9.66 -1.05
CA ASP A 86 9.61 9.62 -1.12
C ASP A 86 10.17 8.32 -0.54
N LEU A 87 9.72 7.94 0.66
CA LEU A 87 10.12 6.69 1.32
C LEU A 87 9.61 5.45 0.56
N ALA A 88 8.39 5.52 0.03
CA ALA A 88 7.78 4.45 -0.72
C ALA A 88 8.49 4.18 -2.05
N PHE A 89 8.93 5.24 -2.73
CA PHE A 89 9.78 5.11 -3.92
C PHE A 89 11.13 4.54 -3.55
N GLU A 90 11.77 4.98 -2.47
CA GLU A 90 13.06 4.44 -2.07
C GLU A 90 13.02 2.92 -1.81
N ASN A 91 12.03 2.46 -1.04
CA ASN A 91 11.90 1.03 -0.70
C ASN A 91 11.25 0.21 -1.82
N GLY A 92 10.06 0.63 -2.27
CA GLY A 92 9.24 -0.11 -3.22
C GLY A 92 9.89 -0.20 -4.60
N TYR A 93 10.41 0.91 -5.13
CA TYR A 93 11.06 0.92 -6.44
C TYR A 93 12.30 0.03 -6.45
N THR A 94 13.13 0.13 -5.41
CA THR A 94 14.36 -0.66 -5.29
C THR A 94 14.05 -2.16 -5.28
N ASP A 95 13.04 -2.58 -4.53
CA ASP A 95 12.59 -3.98 -4.50
C ASP A 95 12.06 -4.46 -5.85
N GLY A 96 11.25 -3.64 -6.52
CA GLY A 96 10.72 -3.95 -7.85
C GLY A 96 11.82 -4.04 -8.90
N PHE A 97 12.78 -3.12 -8.84
CA PHE A 97 13.89 -3.07 -9.78
C PHE A 97 14.84 -4.27 -9.62
N LYS A 98 15.18 -4.60 -8.36
CA LYS A 98 16.05 -5.75 -8.03
C LYS A 98 15.43 -7.08 -8.38
N LYS A 99 14.10 -7.22 -8.33
CA LYS A 99 13.43 -8.47 -8.74
C LYS A 99 13.78 -8.83 -10.19
N THR A 100 13.67 -7.87 -11.10
CA THR A 100 13.92 -8.10 -12.54
C THR A 100 15.41 -8.09 -12.89
N HIS A 101 16.22 -7.33 -12.15
CA HIS A 101 17.69 -7.26 -12.31
C HIS A 101 18.46 -8.14 -11.32
N SER A 102 17.86 -9.21 -10.81
CA SER A 102 18.53 -10.15 -9.92
C SER A 102 19.51 -11.03 -10.72
N HIS A 103 20.69 -10.49 -11.02
CA HIS A 103 21.80 -11.27 -11.56
C HIS A 103 23.17 -10.70 -11.17
#